data_AF-A0A7S2Q138-F1
#
_entry.id   AF-A0A7S2Q138-F1
#
_cell.length_a   1.000
_cell.length_b   1.000
_cell.length_c   1.000
_cell.angle_alpha   90.00
_cell.angle_beta   90.00
_cell.angle_gamma   90.00
#
_symmetry.space_group_name_H-M   'P 1'
#
loop_
_entity.id
_entity.type
_entity.pdbx_description
1 polymer ?
#
loop_
_entity_poly.entity_id
_entity_poly.type
_entity_poly.pdbx_seq_one_letter_code
_entity_poly.pdbx_strand_id
1 'polypeptide(L)'
;DGTVQGQAAGALRALGEAAAPALVEALRQDRDPEVRERAAKVLRSLGAAAALAAPAIAEASLWDEAGKVRFTAARALGALGAAAAPVVPTLREALRQATEREVRFSAAEALRALAAAAAV
;
A
#
# COMPACT_ATOMS: atom_id res chain seq x y z
N ASP A 1 -14.89 -21.89 17.81
CA ASP A 1 -14.70 -22.54 16.51
C ASP A 1 -13.64 -21.85 15.66
N GLY A 2 -12.48 -22.48 15.52
CA GLY A 2 -11.38 -21.97 14.68
C GLY A 2 -11.58 -22.19 13.18
N THR A 3 -12.56 -23.00 12.77
CA THR A 3 -12.88 -23.32 11.37
C THR A 3 -13.63 -22.20 10.66
N VAL A 4 -14.64 -21.60 11.31
CA VAL A 4 -15.39 -20.45 10.76
C VAL A 4 -14.48 -19.22 10.62
N GLN A 5 -13.57 -19.03 11.58
CA GLN A 5 -12.62 -17.91 11.58
C GLN A 5 -11.56 -18.06 10.47
N GLY A 6 -11.06 -19.28 10.25
CA GLY A 6 -10.13 -19.58 9.15
C GLY A 6 -10.77 -19.45 7.76
N GLN A 7 -12.02 -19.89 7.60
CA GLN A 7 -12.75 -19.74 6.33
C GLN A 7 -13.10 -18.27 6.03
N ALA A 8 -13.50 -17.49 7.03
CA ALA A 8 -13.76 -16.06 6.88
C ALA A 8 -12.47 -15.29 6.49
N ALA A 9 -11.34 -15.60 7.12
CA ALA A 9 -10.05 -15.01 6.77
C ALA A 9 -9.61 -15.36 5.34
N GLY A 10 -9.81 -16.62 4.92
CA GLY A 10 -9.52 -17.05 3.54
C GLY A 10 -10.40 -16.36 2.49
N ALA A 11 -11.70 -16.21 2.76
CA ALA A 11 -12.62 -15.53 1.86
C ALA A 11 -12.31 -14.02 1.74
N LEU A 12 -11.98 -13.36 2.85
CA LEU A 12 -11.57 -11.94 2.84
C LEU A 12 -10.27 -11.73 2.07
N ARG A 13 -9.32 -12.66 2.18
CA ARG A 13 -8.08 -12.62 1.39
C ARG A 13 -8.37 -12.76 -0.10
N ALA A 14 -9.17 -13.74 -0.50
CA ALA A 14 -9.52 -13.95 -1.91
C ALA A 14 -10.27 -12.74 -2.51
N LEU A 15 -11.18 -12.13 -1.74
CA LEU A 15 -11.85 -10.89 -2.12
C LEU A 15 -10.85 -9.73 -2.28
N GLY A 16 -9.89 -9.60 -1.36
CA GLY A 16 -8.84 -8.59 -1.44
C GLY A 16 -7.93 -8.76 -2.65
N GLU A 17 -7.52 -9.99 -2.95
CA GLU A 17 -6.70 -10.33 -4.12
C GLU A 17 -7.46 -10.04 -5.43
N ALA A 18 -8.77 -10.34 -5.48
CA ALA A 18 -9.61 -10.03 -6.64
C ALA A 18 -9.89 -8.53 -6.82
N ALA A 19 -9.97 -7.76 -5.72
CA ALA A 19 -10.22 -6.33 -5.75
C ALA A 19 -8.96 -5.50 -6.04
N ALA A 20 -7.77 -6.02 -5.71
CA ALA A 20 -6.51 -5.28 -5.83
C ALA A 20 -6.22 -4.73 -7.25
N PRO A 21 -6.44 -5.46 -8.36
CA PRO A 21 -6.19 -4.93 -9.70
C PRO A 21 -7.08 -3.72 -10.03
N ALA A 22 -8.36 -3.79 -9.71
CA ALA A 22 -9.29 -2.68 -9.96
C ALA A 22 -8.96 -1.44 -9.13
N LEU A 23 -8.52 -1.65 -7.88
CA LEU A 23 -8.08 -0.57 -7.00
C LEU A 23 -6.78 0.07 -7.49
N VAL A 24 -5.82 -0.72 -7.95
CA VAL A 24 -4.58 -0.22 -8.58
C VAL A 24 -4.89 0.60 -9.83
N GLU A 25 -5.84 0.14 -10.65
CA GLU A 25 -6.24 0.85 -11.87
C GLU A 25 -6.87 2.21 -11.54
N ALA A 26 -7.79 2.25 -10.58
CA ALA A 26 -8.35 3.50 -10.08
C ALA A 26 -7.25 4.44 -9.55
N LEU A 27 -6.24 3.88 -8.89
CA LEU A 27 -5.11 4.65 -8.37
C LEU A 27 -4.22 5.23 -9.48
N ARG A 28 -4.12 4.58 -10.63
CA ARG A 28 -3.31 5.02 -11.77
C ARG A 28 -4.05 6.01 -12.67
N GLN A 29 -5.32 5.80 -12.91
CA GLN A 29 -6.02 6.43 -14.03
C GLN A 29 -7.18 7.34 -13.63
N ASP A 30 -7.66 7.29 -12.39
CA ASP A 30 -8.77 8.15 -11.99
C ASP A 30 -8.33 9.61 -11.92
N ARG A 31 -9.15 10.50 -12.50
CA ARG A 31 -8.86 11.93 -12.55
C ARG A 31 -9.13 12.62 -11.22
N ASP A 32 -10.00 12.05 -10.39
CA ASP A 32 -10.34 12.59 -9.08
C ASP A 32 -9.34 12.11 -8.02
N PRO A 33 -8.53 13.00 -7.43
CA PRO A 33 -7.59 12.64 -6.37
C PRO A 33 -8.28 12.06 -5.13
N GLU A 34 -9.56 12.36 -4.87
CA GLU A 34 -10.30 11.71 -3.79
C GLU A 34 -10.55 10.23 -4.08
N VAL A 35 -10.84 9.87 -5.33
CA VAL A 35 -11.04 8.49 -5.74
C VAL A 35 -9.73 7.72 -5.63
N ARG A 36 -8.62 8.31 -6.10
CA ARG A 36 -7.28 7.74 -5.93
C ARG A 36 -6.90 7.55 -4.46
N GLU A 37 -7.21 8.53 -3.60
CA GLU A 37 -6.98 8.44 -2.16
C GLU A 37 -7.83 7.32 -1.52
N ARG A 38 -9.11 7.21 -1.90
CA ARG A 38 -9.99 6.12 -1.44
C ARG A 38 -9.45 4.76 -1.86
N ALA A 39 -8.98 4.62 -3.10
CA ALA A 39 -8.36 3.39 -3.57
C ALA A 39 -7.14 3.00 -2.71
N ALA A 40 -6.26 3.97 -2.42
CA ALA A 40 -5.11 3.76 -1.53
C ALA A 40 -5.53 3.34 -0.10
N LYS A 41 -6.60 3.93 0.45
CA LYS A 41 -7.15 3.56 1.76
C LYS A 41 -7.66 2.13 1.78
N VAL A 42 -8.40 1.71 0.75
CA VAL A 42 -8.92 0.34 0.65
C VAL A 42 -7.77 -0.65 0.57
N LEU A 43 -6.77 -0.38 -0.29
CA LEU A 43 -5.57 -1.23 -0.41
C LEU A 43 -4.82 -1.37 0.92
N ARG A 44 -4.69 -0.29 1.69
CA ARG A 44 -4.14 -0.34 3.05
C ARG A 44 -4.96 -1.24 3.97
N SER A 45 -6.29 -1.13 3.92
CA SER A 45 -7.19 -1.95 4.74
C SER A 45 -7.18 -3.43 4.37
N LEU A 46 -6.88 -3.77 3.11
CA LEU A 46 -6.67 -5.14 2.68
C LEU A 46 -5.37 -5.75 3.25
N GLY A 47 -4.39 -4.91 3.59
CA GLY A 47 -3.11 -5.35 4.18
C GLY A 47 -2.45 -6.43 3.32
N ALA A 48 -2.03 -7.54 3.93
CA ALA A 48 -1.34 -8.62 3.24
C ALA A 48 -2.12 -9.21 2.03
N ALA A 49 -3.46 -9.08 1.97
CA ALA A 49 -4.24 -9.52 0.82
C ALA A 49 -3.97 -8.68 -0.45
N ALA A 50 -3.48 -7.44 -0.30
CA ALA A 50 -3.06 -6.59 -1.41
C ALA A 50 -1.55 -6.66 -1.70
N ALA A 51 -0.82 -7.59 -1.06
CA ALA A 51 0.64 -7.66 -1.19
C ALA A 51 1.13 -7.86 -2.63
N LEU A 52 0.40 -8.65 -3.45
CA LEU A 52 0.75 -8.86 -4.85
C LEU A 52 0.70 -7.58 -5.68
N ALA A 53 -0.05 -6.58 -5.23
CA ALA A 53 -0.15 -5.27 -5.86
C ALA A 53 0.91 -4.28 -5.36
N ALA A 54 1.77 -4.64 -4.39
CA ALA A 54 2.71 -3.70 -3.78
C ALA A 54 3.55 -2.90 -4.81
N PRO A 55 4.16 -3.52 -5.83
CA PRO A 55 4.94 -2.77 -6.83
C PRO A 55 4.08 -1.78 -7.62
N ALA A 56 2.88 -2.22 -8.04
CA ALA A 56 1.97 -1.39 -8.80
C ALA A 56 1.42 -0.22 -7.98
N ILE A 57 1.16 -0.43 -6.68
CA ILE A 57 0.80 0.63 -5.74
C ILE A 57 1.94 1.63 -5.62
N ALA A 58 3.18 1.17 -5.42
CA ALA A 58 4.33 2.05 -5.27
C ALA A 58 4.54 2.95 -6.49
N GLU A 59 4.51 2.39 -7.70
CA GLU A 59 4.63 3.13 -8.95
C GLU A 59 3.47 4.12 -9.17
N ALA A 60 2.24 3.70 -8.90
CA ALA A 60 1.05 4.50 -9.17
C ALA A 60 0.88 5.70 -8.24
N SER A 61 1.42 5.61 -7.03
CA SER A 61 0.97 6.45 -5.93
C SER A 61 2.03 7.33 -5.32
N LEU A 62 3.29 6.86 -5.30
CA LEU A 62 4.30 7.57 -4.54
C LEU A 62 4.63 8.90 -5.21
N TRP A 63 4.50 8.99 -6.54
CA TRP A 63 4.73 10.18 -7.34
C TRP A 63 3.43 10.84 -7.83
N ASP A 64 2.28 10.52 -7.21
CA ASP A 64 1.00 11.18 -7.52
C ASP A 64 1.11 12.69 -7.33
N GLU A 65 0.40 13.51 -8.10
CA GLU A 65 0.36 14.97 -7.95
C GLU A 65 -0.25 15.42 -6.61
N ALA A 66 -1.19 14.64 -6.07
CA ALA A 66 -1.91 14.94 -4.85
C ALA A 66 -1.18 14.38 -3.62
N GLY A 67 -0.71 15.27 -2.74
CA GLY A 67 0.04 14.88 -1.54
C GLY A 67 -0.70 13.92 -0.61
N LYS A 68 -2.04 13.99 -0.55
CA LYS A 68 -2.87 13.05 0.22
C LYS A 68 -2.80 11.62 -0.33
N VAL A 69 -2.76 11.47 -1.66
CA VAL A 69 -2.62 10.17 -2.32
C VAL A 69 -1.25 9.58 -2.02
N ARG A 70 -0.18 10.37 -2.21
CA ARG A 70 1.20 9.96 -1.88
C ARG A 70 1.34 9.49 -0.42
N PHE A 71 0.82 10.30 0.51
CA PHE A 71 0.82 9.99 1.95
C PHE A 71 0.08 8.67 2.26
N THR A 72 -1.13 8.52 1.73
CA THR A 72 -1.97 7.35 2.02
C THR A 72 -1.35 6.08 1.47
N ALA A 73 -0.75 6.15 0.29
CA ALA A 73 -0.20 4.97 -0.34
C ALA A 73 1.13 4.52 0.27
N ALA A 74 1.98 5.45 0.71
CA ALA A 74 3.14 5.07 1.53
C ALA A 74 2.72 4.33 2.81
N ARG A 75 1.62 4.76 3.46
CA ARG A 75 1.03 4.01 4.58
C ARG A 75 0.43 2.68 4.17
N ALA A 76 -0.16 2.58 2.98
CA ALA A 76 -0.66 1.32 2.43
C ALA A 76 0.48 0.31 2.29
N LEU A 77 1.60 0.71 1.68
CA LEU A 77 2.78 -0.13 1.51
C LEU A 77 3.37 -0.60 2.85
N GLY A 78 3.40 0.26 3.87
CA GLY A 78 3.78 -0.14 5.23
C GLY A 78 2.84 -1.17 5.86
N ALA A 79 1.53 -1.07 5.59
CA ALA A 79 0.52 -2.01 6.08
C ALA A 79 0.53 -3.39 5.39
N LEU A 80 1.19 -3.51 4.23
CA LEU A 80 1.40 -4.80 3.57
C LEU A 80 2.40 -5.69 4.32
N GLY A 81 3.15 -5.14 5.28
CA GLY A 81 4.12 -5.88 6.11
C GLY A 81 5.24 -6.49 5.26
N ALA A 82 5.84 -7.60 5.72
CA ALA A 82 6.98 -8.24 5.05
C ALA A 82 6.74 -8.55 3.56
N ALA A 83 5.49 -8.69 3.13
CA ALA A 83 5.14 -8.93 1.74
C ALA A 83 5.42 -7.73 0.81
N ALA A 84 5.64 -6.53 1.36
CA ALA A 84 6.13 -5.35 0.64
C ALA A 84 7.68 -5.24 0.63
N ALA A 85 8.43 -6.28 0.97
CA ALA A 85 9.88 -6.30 0.79
C ALA A 85 10.36 -5.89 -0.63
N PRO A 86 9.69 -6.27 -1.74
CA PRO A 86 10.11 -5.88 -3.08
C PRO A 86 10.09 -4.36 -3.34
N VAL A 87 9.30 -3.58 -2.59
CA VAL A 87 9.18 -2.12 -2.79
C VAL A 87 10.10 -1.30 -1.89
N VAL A 88 10.95 -1.95 -1.08
CA VAL A 88 11.95 -1.28 -0.24
C VAL A 88 12.85 -0.32 -1.05
N PRO A 89 13.36 -0.68 -2.24
CA PRO A 89 14.15 0.26 -3.05
C PRO A 89 13.35 1.51 -3.44
N THR A 90 12.11 1.34 -3.89
CA THR A 90 11.22 2.44 -4.28
C THR A 90 10.88 3.34 -3.09
N LEU A 91 10.64 2.78 -1.91
CA LEU A 91 10.44 3.55 -0.68
C LEU A 91 11.70 4.32 -0.25
N ARG A 92 12.89 3.76 -0.46
CA ARG A 92 14.16 4.49 -0.23
C ARG A 92 14.35 5.63 -1.21
N GLU A 93 13.92 5.47 -2.44
CA GLU A 93 13.92 6.54 -3.43
C GLU A 93 12.94 7.65 -3.04
N ALA A 94 11.70 7.30 -2.65
CA ALA A 94 10.70 8.22 -2.11
C ALA A 94 11.28 9.06 -0.96
N LEU A 95 11.96 8.39 -0.03
CA LEU A 95 12.56 9.04 1.14
C LEU A 95 13.63 10.08 0.77
N ARG A 96 14.39 9.85 -0.31
CA ARG A 96 15.51 10.71 -0.72
C ARG A 96 15.07 11.83 -1.66
N GLN A 97 14.22 11.52 -2.63
CA GLN A 97 13.90 12.40 -3.74
C GLN A 97 12.62 13.21 -3.52
N ALA A 98 11.70 12.74 -2.66
CA ALA A 98 10.45 13.47 -2.46
C ALA A 98 10.69 14.84 -1.82
N THR A 99 10.12 15.86 -2.43
CA THR A 99 10.24 17.24 -1.98
C THR A 99 9.39 17.47 -0.73
N GLU A 100 8.24 16.80 -0.64
CA GLU A 100 7.30 16.97 0.46
C GLU A 100 7.74 16.18 1.71
N ARG A 101 7.63 16.85 2.86
CA ARG A 101 8.03 16.27 4.15
C ARG A 101 7.16 15.07 4.51
N GLU A 102 5.89 15.11 4.16
CA GLU A 102 4.87 14.10 4.43
C GLU A 102 5.18 12.79 3.69
N VAL A 103 5.65 12.88 2.45
CA VAL A 103 6.03 11.70 1.64
C VAL A 103 7.27 11.05 2.21
N ARG A 104 8.29 11.85 2.54
CA ARG A 104 9.51 11.36 3.19
C ARG A 104 9.22 10.70 4.55
N PHE A 105 8.38 11.35 5.36
CA PHE A 105 7.96 10.81 6.65
C PHE A 105 7.24 9.46 6.48
N SER A 106 6.29 9.37 5.56
CA SER A 106 5.52 8.15 5.33
C SER A 106 6.39 7.02 4.75
N ALA A 107 7.32 7.35 3.86
CA ALA A 107 8.29 6.39 3.34
C ALA A 107 9.21 5.86 4.44
N ALA A 108 9.67 6.72 5.36
CA ALA A 108 10.45 6.31 6.52
C ALA A 108 9.63 5.41 7.47
N GLU A 109 8.37 5.73 7.72
CA GLU A 109 7.47 4.89 8.52
C GLU A 109 7.24 3.52 7.85
N ALA A 110 6.99 3.49 6.54
CA ALA A 110 6.83 2.24 5.79
C ALA A 110 8.09 1.39 5.87
N LEU A 111 9.27 1.97 5.65
CA LEU A 111 10.56 1.27 5.80
C LEU A 111 10.77 0.75 7.22
N ARG A 112 10.39 1.51 8.24
CA ARG A 112 10.46 1.07 9.64
C ARG A 112 9.51 -0.09 9.93
N ALA A 113 8.28 -0.02 9.42
CA ALA A 113 7.30 -1.09 9.56
C ALA A 113 7.76 -2.38 8.87
N LEU A 114 8.34 -2.27 7.67
CA LEU A 114 8.94 -3.39 6.94
C LEU A 114 10.12 -4.01 7.70
N ALA A 115 11.00 -3.17 8.27
CA ALA A 115 12.11 -3.65 9.09
C ALA A 115 11.64 -4.36 10.38
N ALA A 116 10.62 -3.82 11.05
CA ALA A 116 10.03 -4.44 12.22
C ALA A 116 9.34 -5.78 11.87
N ALA A 117 8.66 -5.86 10.73
CA ALA A 117 8.03 -7.09 10.25
C ALA A 117 9.04 -8.17 9.82
N ALA A 118 10.26 -7.79 9.43
CA ALA A 118 11.33 -8.73 9.08
C ALA A 118 12.14 -9.22 10.29
N ALA A 119 12.00 -8.58 11.45
CA ALA A 119 12.74 -8.89 12.68
C ALA A 119 11.98 -9.85 13.63
N VAL A 120 10.81 -10.34 13.22
CA VAL A 120 9.93 -11.28 13.95
C VAL A 120 9.85 -12.59 13.17
#